data_AF-A5Z3F3-F1
#
_entry.id   AF-A5Z3F3-F1
#
_cell.length_a   1.000
_cell.length_b   1.000
_cell.length_c   1.000
_cell.angle_alpha   90.00
_cell.angle_beta   90.00
_cell.angle_gamma   90.00
#
_symmetry.space_group_name_H-M   'P 1'
#
loop_
_entity.id
_entity.type
_entity.pdbx_description
1 polymer ?
#
loop_
_entity_poly.entity_id
_entity_poly.type
_entity_poly.pdbx_seq_one_letter_code
_entity_poly.pdbx_strand_id
1 'polypeptide(L)'
;MTKNIKKAMILFWAVICILGIKGNVYAQDIKLVAPIITSSQMENGNFVIRWRTSEELKGQEYKIYCATSKDGTYEYVTTTPDYSYTEYYPNKGMAYYYKITTVYTDYETEREIESNPVYTGGIVNPLEIPTITEAKAGNNHSVTIMWNKTEDCLGYAIYRSESVDGEYKWISNVENKSEIFWWQEYEPQATFTEKNLELGKTYYYKIRPYVTYYEGTFYGEFSNYKSCQVTINGTKVKSAKSKKKRTNTIIWEKNGEADGYIIYYSKKIDGSYKKLKTYNSRNKLTYTHKKLTNGVAYYYKIQAYKNYKGKKLLGEMSPFEKYCDYFTYKNESYESRCKRIFGKKYYKKYKNAKQASKHVTTVAVKVWDKQGGRKFTRKFYLTVNKGIAPSVKEMFKEIYKSKERFPIHEMGCYNWRGNSSTSEHCLGLAFDINSNENYMIDGKKVLAGSFWKPKKNKYSIPLNCKLVKILEKYGFERGLWGSRRDYMHFSYFGT
;
A
#
# COMPACT_ATOMS: atom_id res chain seq x y z
N MET A 1 -38.55 103.23 -24.07
CA MET A 1 -38.67 103.44 -25.53
C MET A 1 -37.45 102.83 -26.19
N THR A 2 -37.51 101.56 -26.60
CA THR A 2 -37.80 101.10 -27.98
C THR A 2 -36.67 101.47 -28.95
N LYS A 3 -35.80 100.54 -29.36
CA LYS A 3 -36.11 99.47 -30.34
C LYS A 3 -35.22 98.22 -30.19
N ASN A 4 -35.91 97.08 -30.20
CA ASN A 4 -35.49 95.69 -30.40
C ASN A 4 -34.92 95.48 -31.84
N ILE A 5 -33.85 94.72 -32.14
CA ILE A 5 -33.64 93.24 -32.18
C ILE A 5 -33.22 92.76 -33.60
N LYS A 6 -32.24 91.85 -33.65
CA LYS A 6 -31.93 90.78 -34.63
C LYS A 6 -31.50 91.11 -36.08
N LYS A 7 -30.30 90.60 -36.40
CA LYS A 7 -29.87 89.74 -37.54
C LYS A 7 -28.45 90.19 -37.94
N ALA A 8 -27.43 89.34 -38.10
CA ALA A 8 -27.33 87.90 -37.93
C ALA A 8 -25.83 87.55 -37.86
N MET A 9 -25.49 86.51 -37.09
CA MET A 9 -24.41 85.59 -37.46
C MET A 9 -24.56 85.23 -38.94
N ILE A 10 -23.49 85.39 -39.71
CA ILE A 10 -23.10 84.71 -40.97
C ILE A 10 -22.19 85.70 -41.72
N LEU A 11 -20.91 85.70 -41.36
CA LEU A 11 -19.77 85.71 -42.30
C LEU A 11 -18.49 85.44 -41.48
N PHE A 12 -18.57 84.37 -40.68
CA PHE A 12 -17.43 83.52 -40.38
C PHE A 12 -17.26 82.67 -41.63
N TRP A 13 -16.07 82.71 -42.23
CA TRP A 13 -15.63 82.07 -43.48
C TRP A 13 -15.51 82.98 -44.71
N ALA A 14 -14.31 82.86 -45.29
CA ALA A 14 -13.82 83.45 -46.53
C ALA A 14 -13.51 84.95 -46.45
N VAL A 15 -12.29 85.27 -46.00
CA VAL A 15 -11.22 85.63 -46.95
C VAL A 15 -9.90 85.81 -46.19
N ILE A 16 -9.00 84.85 -46.44
CA ILE A 16 -7.56 85.05 -46.70
C ILE A 16 -6.72 85.28 -45.44
N CYS A 17 -6.15 84.23 -44.84
CA CYS A 17 -5.08 83.39 -45.38
C CYS A 17 -4.00 84.22 -46.08
N ILE A 18 -2.97 84.63 -45.35
CA ILE A 18 -1.55 84.65 -45.72
C ILE A 18 -0.89 85.47 -44.61
N LEU A 19 -0.49 84.80 -43.55
CA LEU A 19 0.65 85.12 -42.70
C LEU A 19 0.96 83.82 -41.96
N GLY A 20 1.55 82.90 -42.72
CA GLY A 20 2.10 81.66 -42.20
C GLY A 20 3.27 82.00 -41.29
N ILE A 21 2.99 82.15 -40.00
CA ILE A 21 4.02 81.93 -38.98
C ILE A 21 4.20 80.42 -38.94
N LYS A 22 5.13 79.93 -39.79
CA LYS A 22 5.80 78.64 -39.55
C LYS A 22 6.64 78.80 -38.28
N GLY A 23 6.00 78.77 -37.13
CA GLY A 23 6.67 78.37 -35.91
C GLY A 23 6.95 76.88 -36.08
N ASN A 24 8.19 76.52 -36.40
CA ASN A 24 8.65 75.17 -36.16
C ASN A 24 8.52 74.97 -34.65
N VAL A 25 7.46 74.31 -34.19
CA VAL A 25 7.49 73.61 -32.92
C VAL A 25 8.46 72.48 -33.17
N TYR A 26 9.73 72.69 -32.82
CA TYR A 26 10.65 71.58 -32.71
C TYR A 26 10.02 70.65 -31.68
N ALA A 27 9.57 69.46 -32.12
CA ALA A 27 9.35 68.37 -31.20
C ALA A 27 10.66 68.24 -30.43
N GLN A 28 10.64 68.56 -29.14
CA GLN A 28 11.77 68.28 -28.29
C GLN A 28 12.00 66.77 -28.42
N ASP A 29 13.15 66.36 -28.93
CA ASP A 29 13.48 64.94 -29.09
C ASP A 29 13.34 64.27 -27.71
N ILE A 30 12.20 63.62 -27.46
CA ILE A 30 11.93 62.97 -26.19
C ILE A 30 12.94 61.84 -26.08
N LYS A 31 13.90 61.99 -25.16
CA LYS A 31 14.90 60.97 -24.91
C LYS A 31 14.24 59.82 -24.16
N LEU A 32 13.85 58.80 -24.91
CA LEU A 32 13.23 57.61 -24.35
C LEU A 32 14.22 56.83 -23.46
N VAL A 33 13.95 56.78 -22.16
CA VAL A 33 14.79 56.09 -21.16
C VAL A 33 14.06 54.93 -20.49
N ALA A 34 14.85 53.97 -20.00
CA ALA A 34 14.34 52.82 -19.25
C ALA A 34 13.65 53.27 -17.94
N PRO A 35 12.58 52.60 -17.50
CA PRO A 35 12.03 52.85 -16.18
C PRO A 35 13.01 52.40 -15.09
N ILE A 36 12.88 52.97 -13.89
CA ILE A 36 13.74 52.66 -12.74
C ILE A 36 12.95 51.80 -11.76
N ILE A 37 13.36 50.54 -11.57
CA ILE A 37 12.75 49.63 -10.59
C ILE A 37 12.93 50.20 -9.18
N THR A 38 11.84 50.22 -8.42
CA THR A 38 11.81 50.68 -7.02
C THR A 38 11.58 49.54 -6.04
N SER A 39 10.82 48.50 -6.43
CA SER A 39 10.64 47.28 -5.64
C SER A 39 10.28 46.09 -6.53
N SER A 40 10.67 44.88 -6.14
CA SER A 40 10.27 43.61 -6.74
C SER A 40 10.25 42.51 -5.67
N GLN A 41 9.07 42.19 -5.15
CA GLN A 41 8.91 41.30 -4.00
C GLN A 41 7.53 40.66 -3.93
N MET A 42 7.36 39.66 -3.08
CA MET A 42 6.06 39.03 -2.81
C MET A 42 5.23 39.86 -1.84
N GLU A 43 3.97 40.12 -2.18
CA GLU A 43 3.00 40.84 -1.35
C GLU A 43 1.64 40.14 -1.44
N ASN A 44 1.08 39.73 -0.30
CA ASN A 44 -0.24 39.06 -0.21
C ASN A 44 -0.41 37.88 -1.18
N GLY A 45 0.66 37.13 -1.47
CA GLY A 45 0.64 35.97 -2.37
C GLY A 45 0.87 36.29 -3.85
N ASN A 46 1.08 37.55 -4.22
CA ASN A 46 1.38 37.98 -5.59
C ASN A 46 2.80 38.52 -5.71
N PHE A 47 3.42 38.44 -6.89
CA PHE A 47 4.73 39.05 -7.13
C PHE A 47 4.55 40.46 -7.69
N VAL A 48 4.91 41.48 -6.91
CA VAL A 48 4.65 42.88 -7.24
C VAL A 48 5.94 43.59 -7.62
N ILE A 49 5.92 44.21 -8.79
CA ILE A 49 7.00 45.01 -9.35
C ILE A 49 6.52 46.45 -9.42
N ARG A 50 7.32 47.39 -8.92
CA ARG A 50 7.04 48.82 -9.00
C ARG A 50 8.23 49.56 -9.60
N TRP A 51 7.96 50.56 -10.41
CA TRP A 51 8.97 51.42 -11.01
C TRP A 51 8.55 52.88 -10.99
N ARG A 52 9.49 53.75 -11.34
CA ARG A 52 9.25 55.16 -11.59
C ARG A 52 9.84 55.57 -12.93
N THR A 53 9.33 56.66 -13.49
CA THR A 53 9.80 57.25 -14.75
C THR A 53 10.26 58.70 -14.55
N SER A 54 10.93 59.29 -15.54
CA SER A 54 11.25 60.72 -15.55
C SER A 54 10.02 61.57 -15.85
N GLU A 55 9.98 62.81 -15.36
CA GLU A 55 8.82 63.70 -15.48
C GLU A 55 8.35 63.88 -16.94
N GLU A 56 9.31 63.94 -17.88
CA GLU A 56 9.09 64.11 -19.32
C GLU A 56 8.45 62.89 -20.01
N LEU A 57 8.42 61.73 -19.34
CA LEU A 57 7.83 60.48 -19.83
C LEU A 57 6.55 60.10 -19.09
N LYS A 58 5.97 61.02 -18.31
CA LYS A 58 4.66 60.82 -17.69
C LYS A 58 3.58 60.68 -18.77
N GLY A 59 2.72 59.67 -18.60
CA GLY A 59 1.66 59.35 -19.56
C GLY A 59 2.07 58.33 -20.62
N GLN A 60 3.35 57.95 -20.69
CA GLN A 60 3.79 56.81 -21.51
C GLN A 60 3.38 55.47 -20.89
N GLU A 61 3.20 54.47 -21.74
CA GLU A 61 2.92 53.10 -21.34
C GLU A 61 4.20 52.26 -21.20
N TYR A 62 4.09 51.12 -20.53
CA TYR A 62 5.19 50.19 -20.30
C TYR A 62 4.85 48.81 -20.83
N LYS A 63 5.70 48.29 -21.71
CA LYS A 63 5.64 46.88 -22.12
C LYS A 63 6.40 46.04 -21.12
N ILE A 64 5.75 44.96 -20.68
CA ILE A 64 6.28 44.01 -19.72
C ILE A 64 6.45 42.68 -20.45
N TYR A 65 7.62 42.09 -20.28
CA TYR A 65 7.94 40.75 -20.77
C TYR A 65 8.39 39.89 -19.60
N CYS A 66 8.15 38.58 -19.66
CA CYS A 66 8.50 37.62 -18.63
C CYS A 66 9.31 36.44 -19.19
N ALA A 67 10.27 35.94 -18.41
CA ALA A 67 11.01 34.71 -18.64
C ALA A 67 11.12 33.92 -17.33
N THR A 68 11.28 32.59 -17.44
CA THR A 68 11.53 31.71 -16.28
C THR A 68 13.03 31.50 -15.99
N SER A 69 13.89 32.16 -16.76
CA SER A 69 15.33 32.23 -16.53
C SER A 69 15.87 33.63 -16.87
N LYS A 70 16.90 34.07 -16.15
CA LYS A 70 17.46 35.42 -16.28
C LYS A 70 17.94 35.74 -17.70
N ASP A 71 18.61 34.77 -18.32
CA ASP A 71 19.18 34.87 -19.67
C ASP A 71 18.28 34.16 -20.71
N GLY A 72 17.02 33.90 -20.36
CA GLY A 72 16.06 33.21 -21.22
C GLY A 72 15.44 34.11 -22.28
N THR A 73 14.55 33.51 -23.06
CA THR A 73 13.67 34.25 -23.96
C THR A 73 12.56 34.92 -23.16
N TYR A 74 12.46 36.25 -23.27
CA TYR A 74 11.41 37.04 -22.62
C TYR A 74 10.20 37.15 -23.55
N GLU A 75 9.06 36.65 -23.09
CA GLU A 75 7.79 36.69 -23.81
C GLU A 75 6.95 37.88 -23.37
N TYR A 76 6.25 38.54 -24.31
CA TYR A 76 5.39 39.67 -23.99
C TYR A 76 4.23 39.24 -23.09
N VAL A 77 4.02 39.98 -22.00
CA VAL A 77 2.95 39.75 -21.03
C VAL A 77 1.81 40.74 -21.24
N THR A 78 2.12 42.04 -21.13
CA THR A 78 1.12 43.10 -21.19
C THR A 78 1.76 44.46 -21.42
N THR A 79 0.91 45.44 -21.75
CA THR A 79 1.23 46.87 -21.77
C THR A 79 0.35 47.55 -20.73
N THR A 80 0.93 48.40 -19.88
CA THR A 80 0.17 49.13 -18.87
C THR A 80 0.62 50.59 -18.76
N PRO A 81 -0.29 51.55 -18.55
CA PRO A 81 0.07 52.92 -18.17
C PRO A 81 0.49 53.02 -16.69
N ASP A 82 0.26 51.96 -15.89
CA ASP A 82 0.55 51.97 -14.47
C ASP A 82 2.05 51.89 -14.17
N TYR A 83 2.44 52.39 -13.01
CA TYR A 83 3.81 52.32 -12.48
C TYR A 83 4.13 51.02 -11.73
N SER A 84 3.30 50.00 -11.94
CA SER A 84 3.44 48.72 -11.28
C SER A 84 2.83 47.60 -12.10
N TYR A 85 3.40 46.40 -11.94
CA TYR A 85 2.87 45.15 -12.45
C TYR A 85 2.72 44.18 -11.29
N THR A 86 1.61 43.46 -11.27
CA THR A 86 1.35 42.40 -10.29
C THR A 86 1.16 41.10 -11.03
N GLU A 87 2.06 40.15 -10.81
CA GLU A 87 1.86 38.76 -11.20
C GLU A 87 0.91 38.13 -10.18
N TYR A 88 -0.31 37.85 -10.62
CA TYR A 88 -1.33 37.24 -9.78
C TYR A 88 -1.16 35.72 -9.77
N TYR A 89 -1.23 35.12 -8.58
CA TYR A 89 -1.12 33.66 -8.39
C TYR A 89 0.15 33.04 -9.03
N PRO A 90 1.35 33.60 -8.80
CA PRO A 90 2.56 33.04 -9.37
C PRO A 90 2.81 31.62 -8.82
N ASN A 91 3.35 30.74 -9.66
CA ASN A 91 3.69 29.38 -9.23
C ASN A 91 4.82 29.46 -8.20
N LYS A 92 4.56 28.94 -6.98
CA LYS A 92 5.59 28.88 -5.93
C LYS A 92 6.76 28.02 -6.37
N GLY A 93 7.95 28.38 -5.88
CA GLY A 93 9.18 27.68 -6.21
C GLY A 93 9.68 27.92 -7.63
N MET A 94 8.94 28.63 -8.48
CA MET A 94 9.39 29.07 -9.80
C MET A 94 10.14 30.41 -9.71
N ALA A 95 11.08 30.61 -10.63
CA ALA A 95 11.74 31.89 -10.83
C ALA A 95 11.04 32.67 -11.94
N TYR A 96 10.78 33.95 -11.71
CA TYR A 96 10.21 34.87 -12.69
C TYR A 96 11.15 36.06 -12.87
N TYR A 97 11.48 36.35 -14.13
CA TYR A 97 12.31 37.47 -14.53
C TYR A 97 11.53 38.33 -15.49
N TYR A 98 11.56 39.64 -15.28
CA TYR A 98 10.80 40.62 -16.02
C TYR A 98 11.73 41.61 -16.70
N LYS A 99 11.40 41.91 -17.96
CA LYS A 99 11.99 42.96 -18.78
C LYS A 99 10.92 44.01 -19.00
N ILE A 100 11.22 45.27 -18.69
CA ILE A 100 10.27 46.38 -18.81
C ILE A 100 10.86 47.46 -19.70
N THR A 101 10.10 47.90 -20.70
CA THR A 101 10.46 48.99 -21.62
C THR A 101 9.39 50.07 -21.57
N THR A 102 9.81 51.33 -21.65
CA THR A 102 8.89 52.46 -21.89
C THR A 102 8.55 52.48 -23.38
N VAL A 103 7.26 52.61 -23.71
CA VAL A 103 6.77 52.67 -25.09
C VAL A 103 6.42 54.11 -25.46
N TYR A 104 6.83 54.52 -26.66
CA TYR A 104 6.45 55.76 -27.28
C TYR A 104 5.88 55.50 -28.67
N THR A 105 4.67 56.00 -28.93
CA THR A 105 4.06 55.96 -30.26
C THR A 105 4.30 57.31 -30.93
N ASP A 106 5.06 57.29 -32.02
CA ASP A 106 5.26 58.46 -32.85
C ASP A 106 3.96 58.74 -33.63
N TYR A 107 3.32 59.87 -33.34
CA TYR A 107 2.06 60.28 -33.95
C TYR A 107 2.16 60.56 -35.45
N GLU A 108 3.35 60.90 -35.97
CA GLU A 108 3.53 61.18 -37.40
C GLU A 108 3.72 59.91 -38.23
N THR A 109 4.37 58.90 -37.64
CA THR A 109 4.71 57.65 -38.34
C THR A 109 3.85 56.45 -37.92
N GLU A 110 3.02 56.61 -36.87
CA GLU A 110 2.24 55.56 -36.20
C GLU A 110 3.10 54.37 -35.74
N ARG A 111 4.40 54.59 -35.53
CA ARG A 111 5.35 53.54 -35.11
C ARG A 111 5.56 53.57 -33.60
N GLU A 112 5.58 52.37 -33.02
CA GLU A 112 6.00 52.18 -31.64
C GLU A 112 7.53 52.08 -31.54
N ILE A 113 8.10 52.83 -30.60
CA ILE A 113 9.51 52.81 -30.26
C ILE A 113 9.63 52.43 -28.77
N GLU A 114 10.55 51.53 -28.45
CA GLU A 114 10.79 51.06 -27.08
C GLU A 114 12.12 51.58 -26.54
N SER A 115 12.14 51.87 -25.24
CA SER A 115 13.37 52.24 -24.53
C SER A 115 14.36 51.06 -24.46
N ASN A 116 15.58 51.35 -24.01
CA ASN A 116 16.41 50.30 -23.41
C ASN A 116 15.62 49.63 -22.26
N PRO A 117 15.73 48.30 -22.08
CA PRO A 117 15.02 47.60 -21.02
C PRO A 117 15.65 47.80 -19.64
N VAL A 118 14.81 47.72 -18.61
CA VAL A 118 15.25 47.39 -17.25
C VAL A 118 14.82 45.97 -16.91
N TYR A 119 15.65 45.27 -16.12
CA TYR A 119 15.40 43.90 -15.71
C TYR A 119 15.21 43.80 -14.20
N THR A 120 14.32 42.92 -13.77
CA THR A 120 14.15 42.53 -12.36
C THR A 120 13.63 41.10 -12.28
N GLY A 121 13.66 40.47 -11.11
CA GLY A 121 13.16 39.12 -10.96
C GLY A 121 13.52 38.49 -9.63
N GLY A 122 13.04 37.27 -9.42
CA GLY A 122 13.31 36.50 -8.22
C GLY A 122 12.56 35.18 -8.18
N ILE A 123 12.77 34.43 -7.10
CA ILE A 123 12.06 33.18 -6.84
C ILE A 123 10.83 33.45 -6.00
N VAL A 124 9.72 32.82 -6.36
CA VAL A 124 8.45 32.92 -5.65
C VAL A 124 8.51 32.09 -4.37
N ASN A 125 8.59 32.78 -3.23
CA ASN A 125 8.75 32.22 -1.88
C ASN A 125 7.76 32.93 -0.91
N PRO A 126 7.29 32.34 0.22
CA PRO A 126 7.69 31.06 0.82
C PRO A 126 7.17 29.83 0.06
N LEU A 127 8.05 28.83 -0.10
CA LEU A 127 7.65 27.46 -0.43
C LEU A 127 6.69 26.91 0.65
N GLU A 128 5.80 26.00 0.27
CA GLU A 128 4.85 25.35 1.14
C GLU A 128 5.56 24.55 2.23
N ILE A 129 5.13 24.77 3.48
CA ILE A 129 5.75 24.14 4.64
C ILE A 129 5.32 22.67 4.69
N PRO A 130 6.25 21.71 4.51
CA PRO A 130 5.92 20.29 4.56
C PRO A 130 5.54 19.87 5.98
N THR A 131 4.69 18.85 6.09
CA THR A 131 4.26 18.30 7.39
C THR A 131 4.75 16.87 7.56
N ILE A 132 5.58 16.63 8.59
CA ILE A 132 5.98 15.27 8.99
C ILE A 132 4.77 14.55 9.61
N THR A 133 4.27 13.54 8.91
CA THR A 133 3.09 12.76 9.32
C THR A 133 3.45 11.71 10.37
N GLU A 134 4.62 11.08 10.24
CA GLU A 134 5.06 10.02 11.15
C GLU A 134 6.57 10.07 11.42
N ALA A 135 6.98 9.65 12.62
CA ALA A 135 8.35 9.29 12.96
C ALA A 135 8.34 7.96 13.72
N LYS A 136 8.89 6.90 13.12
CA LYS A 136 8.81 5.52 13.63
C LYS A 136 10.20 4.90 13.76
N ALA A 137 10.43 4.22 14.88
CA ALA A 137 11.64 3.44 15.08
C ALA A 137 11.60 2.14 14.26
N GLY A 138 12.73 1.79 13.65
CA GLY A 138 12.89 0.63 12.79
C GLY A 138 14.05 -0.27 13.22
N ASN A 139 14.34 -1.28 12.39
CA ASN A 139 15.49 -2.15 12.56
C ASN A 139 16.81 -1.41 12.28
N ASN A 140 17.92 -1.93 12.78
CA ASN A 140 19.27 -1.34 12.76
C ASN A 140 19.35 0.02 13.47
N HIS A 141 18.67 0.12 14.62
CA HIS A 141 18.58 1.34 15.43
C HIS A 141 18.26 2.56 14.55
N SER A 142 17.19 2.45 13.76
CA SER A 142 16.83 3.47 12.79
C SER A 142 15.60 4.25 13.21
N VAL A 143 15.47 5.46 12.65
CA VAL A 143 14.23 6.24 12.65
C VAL A 143 13.86 6.53 11.21
N THR A 144 12.63 6.17 10.86
CA THR A 144 12.00 6.53 9.59
C THR A 144 11.02 7.67 9.83
N ILE A 145 11.20 8.76 9.10
CA ILE A 145 10.22 9.86 9.01
C ILE A 145 9.48 9.79 7.69
N MET A 146 8.20 10.18 7.70
CA MET A 146 7.34 10.26 6.52
C MET A 146 6.62 11.62 6.50
N TRP A 147 6.41 12.16 5.31
CA TRP A 147 5.73 13.44 5.12
C TRP A 147 4.97 13.47 3.80
N ASN A 148 4.02 14.39 3.69
CA ASN A 148 3.30 14.66 2.45
C ASN A 148 4.20 15.50 1.52
N LYS A 149 4.25 15.16 0.24
CA LYS A 149 4.99 15.97 -0.74
C LYS A 149 4.21 17.26 -1.04
N THR A 150 4.93 18.36 -1.19
CA THR A 150 4.48 19.63 -1.77
C THR A 150 4.92 19.69 -3.23
N GLU A 151 4.17 20.37 -4.10
CA GLU A 151 4.47 20.42 -5.54
C GLU A 151 5.51 21.49 -5.90
N ASP A 152 5.70 22.48 -5.03
CA ASP A 152 6.51 23.68 -5.26
C ASP A 152 8.00 23.53 -4.93
N CYS A 153 8.50 22.30 -4.80
CA CYS A 153 9.89 22.05 -4.43
C CYS A 153 10.55 20.91 -5.21
N LEU A 154 11.88 21.03 -5.38
CA LEU A 154 12.71 19.97 -5.98
C LEU A 154 13.06 18.87 -4.97
N GLY A 155 12.97 19.16 -3.67
CA GLY A 155 13.30 18.22 -2.62
C GLY A 155 13.17 18.81 -1.22
N TYR A 156 13.56 18.01 -0.23
CA TYR A 156 13.51 18.33 1.19
C TYR A 156 14.89 18.19 1.81
N ALA A 157 15.32 19.20 2.55
CA ALA A 157 16.49 19.12 3.40
C ALA A 157 16.07 18.69 4.81
N ILE A 158 16.73 17.66 5.32
CA ILE A 158 16.38 16.96 6.55
C ILE A 158 17.37 17.33 7.63
N TYR A 159 16.83 17.72 8.78
CA TYR A 159 17.60 18.16 9.93
C TYR A 159 17.18 17.37 11.17
N ARG A 160 18.13 17.21 12.10
CA ARG A 160 17.90 16.53 13.37
C ARG A 160 18.56 17.24 14.55
N SER A 161 17.89 17.20 15.69
CA SER A 161 18.44 17.57 16.99
C SER A 161 18.22 16.46 18.03
N GLU A 162 18.90 16.60 19.17
CA GLU A 162 18.77 15.72 20.35
C GLU A 162 17.86 16.33 21.43
N SER A 163 17.38 17.55 21.22
CA SER A 163 16.39 18.23 22.06
C SER A 163 15.39 19.00 21.20
N VAL A 164 14.27 19.41 21.81
CA VAL A 164 13.21 20.17 21.12
C VAL A 164 13.72 21.54 20.65
N ASP A 165 14.43 22.25 21.54
CA ASP A 165 14.94 23.61 21.32
C ASP A 165 16.44 23.64 21.00
N GLY A 166 17.01 22.48 20.64
CA GLY A 166 18.43 22.36 20.34
C GLY A 166 18.79 22.86 18.95
N GLU A 167 20.09 22.88 18.68
CA GLU A 167 20.60 23.10 17.33
C GLU A 167 20.20 21.92 16.43
N TYR A 168 19.52 22.21 15.32
CA TYR A 168 19.15 21.23 14.31
C TYR A 168 20.23 21.16 13.24
N LYS A 169 20.89 20.01 13.12
CA LYS A 169 21.96 19.79 12.14
C LYS A 169 21.43 19.10 10.91
N TRP A 170 21.91 19.52 9.75
CA TRP A 170 21.59 18.89 8.47
C TRP A 170 22.10 17.44 8.45
N ILE A 171 21.30 16.54 7.88
CA ILE A 171 21.65 15.12 7.71
C ILE A 171 21.71 14.72 6.24
N SER A 172 20.68 15.08 5.47
CA SER A 172 20.53 14.61 4.09
C SER A 172 19.53 15.49 3.33
N ASN A 173 19.59 15.42 2.00
CA ASN A 173 18.51 15.88 1.12
C ASN A 173 17.75 14.67 0.56
N VAL A 174 16.47 14.85 0.27
CA VAL A 174 15.62 13.86 -0.41
C VAL A 174 14.93 14.55 -1.57
N GLU A 175 15.16 14.07 -2.79
CA GLU A 175 14.54 14.60 -4.01
C GLU A 175 13.03 14.35 -4.04
N ASN A 176 12.29 15.35 -4.50
CA ASN A 176 10.85 15.28 -4.69
C ASN A 176 10.51 14.74 -6.07
N LYS A 177 10.76 13.44 -6.29
CA LYS A 177 10.45 12.81 -7.58
C LYS A 177 8.94 12.72 -7.77
N SER A 178 8.46 13.25 -8.90
CA SER A 178 7.09 13.04 -9.37
C SER A 178 6.96 11.60 -9.86
N GLU A 179 6.13 10.82 -9.18
CA GLU A 179 5.74 9.48 -9.62
C GLU A 179 4.25 9.55 -10.01
N ILE A 180 3.98 9.82 -11.29
CA ILE A 180 2.61 9.90 -11.81
C ILE A 180 2.12 8.48 -12.09
N PHE A 181 1.21 7.98 -11.25
CA PHE A 181 0.46 6.74 -11.51
C PHE A 181 -0.96 7.10 -11.94
N TRP A 182 -1.26 6.96 -13.24
CA TRP A 182 -2.54 7.33 -13.88
C TRP A 182 -3.78 6.51 -13.44
N TRP A 183 -3.72 5.79 -12.33
CA TRP A 183 -4.79 4.89 -11.87
C TRP A 183 -4.96 4.85 -10.33
N GLN A 184 -4.31 5.74 -9.58
CA GLN A 184 -4.37 5.72 -8.13
C GLN A 184 -4.47 7.13 -7.52
N GLU A 185 -5.60 7.43 -6.90
CA GLU A 185 -5.81 8.61 -6.07
C GLU A 185 -5.09 8.38 -4.73
N TYR A 186 -3.81 8.77 -4.65
CA TYR A 186 -3.02 8.68 -3.42
C TYR A 186 -2.23 9.97 -3.24
N GLU A 187 -2.36 10.59 -2.07
CA GLU A 187 -1.50 11.70 -1.64
C GLU A 187 -0.04 11.23 -1.63
N PRO A 188 0.84 11.77 -2.49
CA PRO A 188 2.16 11.19 -2.67
C PRO A 188 3.02 11.50 -1.43
N GLN A 189 3.43 10.45 -0.71
CA GLN A 189 4.26 10.58 0.49
C GLN A 189 5.74 10.40 0.16
N ALA A 190 6.60 11.14 0.88
CA ALA A 190 8.04 10.95 0.87
C ALA A 190 8.51 10.38 2.21
N THR A 191 9.67 9.73 2.20
CA THR A 191 10.23 9.07 3.39
C THR A 191 11.75 9.16 3.44
N PHE A 192 12.30 9.18 4.66
CA PHE A 192 13.72 9.10 4.93
C PHE A 192 13.97 8.21 6.15
N THR A 193 15.00 7.37 6.07
CA THR A 193 15.40 6.50 7.18
C THR A 193 16.84 6.76 7.57
N GLU A 194 17.03 7.27 8.77
CA GLU A 194 18.35 7.38 9.40
C GLU A 194 18.66 6.11 10.19
N LYS A 195 19.87 5.57 10.06
CA LYS A 195 20.29 4.29 10.67
C LYS A 195 21.45 4.50 11.65
N ASN A 196 21.77 3.45 12.41
CA ASN A 196 22.92 3.42 13.33
C ASN A 196 22.84 4.49 14.44
N LEU A 197 21.62 4.79 14.89
CA LEU A 197 21.39 5.75 15.96
C LEU A 197 21.61 5.13 17.35
N GLU A 198 21.78 5.98 18.35
CA GLU A 198 22.02 5.51 19.72
C GLU A 198 20.73 4.93 20.34
N LEU A 199 20.81 3.68 20.81
CA LEU A 199 19.67 2.97 21.39
C LEU A 199 19.09 3.70 22.62
N GLY A 200 17.78 3.92 22.62
CA GLY A 200 17.04 4.56 23.71
C GLY A 200 17.09 6.09 23.70
N LYS A 201 17.87 6.70 22.81
CA LYS A 201 17.91 8.14 22.61
C LYS A 201 16.70 8.60 21.79
N THR A 202 16.20 9.80 22.08
CA THR A 202 15.13 10.44 21.32
C THR A 202 15.74 11.46 20.37
N TYR A 203 15.41 11.37 19.10
CA TYR A 203 15.82 12.31 18.08
C TYR A 203 14.61 13.09 17.56
N TYR A 204 14.83 14.35 17.25
CA TYR A 204 13.82 15.30 16.79
C TYR A 204 14.17 15.69 15.36
N TYR A 205 13.24 15.56 14.43
CA TYR A 205 13.44 15.84 13.02
C TYR A 205 12.61 17.04 12.58
N LYS A 206 13.23 17.92 11.79
CA LYS A 206 12.57 18.96 11.01
C LYS A 206 12.96 18.78 9.55
N ILE A 207 12.07 19.13 8.65
CA ILE A 207 12.34 19.15 7.21
C ILE A 207 12.00 20.53 6.67
N ARG A 208 12.66 20.95 5.59
CA ARG A 208 12.29 22.15 4.85
C ARG A 208 12.42 21.90 3.35
N PRO A 209 11.52 22.45 2.52
CA PRO A 209 11.58 22.27 1.08
C PRO A 209 12.74 23.08 0.50
N TYR A 210 13.23 22.70 -0.67
CA TYR A 210 14.21 23.49 -1.41
C TYR A 210 13.98 23.45 -2.92
N VAL A 211 14.42 24.50 -3.58
CA VAL A 211 14.59 24.60 -5.03
C VAL A 211 16.03 25.02 -5.34
N THR A 212 16.52 24.66 -6.52
CA THR A 212 17.88 24.98 -6.95
C THR A 212 17.82 25.61 -8.33
N TYR A 213 18.45 26.77 -8.44
CA TYR A 213 18.64 27.53 -9.69
C TYR A 213 20.14 27.83 -9.86
N TYR A 214 20.51 28.49 -10.96
CA TYR A 214 21.91 28.83 -11.23
C TYR A 214 22.54 29.71 -10.13
N GLU A 215 21.72 30.50 -9.42
CA GLU A 215 22.16 31.38 -8.32
C GLU A 215 22.44 30.63 -7.00
N GLY A 216 21.93 29.39 -6.88
CA GLY A 216 22.09 28.57 -5.69
C GLY A 216 20.82 27.84 -5.27
N THR A 217 20.85 27.31 -4.04
CA THR A 217 19.74 26.60 -3.43
C THR A 217 18.98 27.51 -2.47
N PHE A 218 17.67 27.57 -2.66
CA PHE A 218 16.75 28.37 -1.87
C PHE A 218 15.90 27.45 -1.02
N TYR A 219 15.81 27.75 0.26
CA TYR A 219 15.11 26.93 1.23
C TYR A 219 13.83 27.64 1.68
N GLY A 220 12.75 26.87 1.80
CA GLY A 220 11.54 27.32 2.49
C GLY A 220 11.67 27.22 4.01
N GLU A 221 10.57 27.52 4.68
CA GLU A 221 10.46 27.45 6.13
C GLU A 221 10.53 26.01 6.66
N PHE A 222 10.95 25.86 7.91
CA PHE A 222 11.00 24.57 8.59
C PHE A 222 9.60 24.06 8.95
N SER A 223 9.42 22.75 8.80
CA SER A 223 8.31 22.03 9.40
C SER A 223 8.33 22.12 10.92
N ASN A 224 7.16 21.87 11.54
CA ASN A 224 7.13 21.43 12.93
C ASN A 224 7.96 20.15 13.12
N TYR A 225 8.52 19.98 14.31
CA TYR A 225 9.33 18.79 14.58
C TYR A 225 8.46 17.55 14.81
N LYS A 226 9.01 16.39 14.48
CA LYS A 226 8.52 15.08 14.97
C LYS A 226 9.66 14.35 15.66
N SER A 227 9.35 13.65 16.74
CA SER A 227 10.36 12.93 17.51
C SER A 227 10.12 11.44 17.54
N CYS A 228 11.19 10.66 17.60
CA CYS A 228 11.11 9.23 17.82
C CYS A 228 12.22 8.76 18.76
N GLN A 229 11.88 7.86 19.70
CA GLN A 229 12.86 7.18 20.52
C GLN A 229 13.36 5.93 19.79
N VAL A 230 14.68 5.80 19.66
CA VAL A 230 15.31 4.63 19.05
C VAL A 230 15.06 3.39 19.90
N THR A 231 14.56 2.34 19.27
CA THR A 231 14.26 1.07 19.92
C THR A 231 15.16 -0.06 19.44
N ILE A 232 15.09 -1.21 20.10
CA ILE A 232 15.77 -2.42 19.64
C ILE A 232 15.18 -2.92 18.32
N ASN A 233 15.94 -3.79 17.65
CA ASN A 233 15.45 -4.52 16.49
C ASN A 233 14.19 -5.34 16.81
N GLY A 234 13.37 -5.60 15.80
CA GLY A 234 12.29 -6.57 15.87
C GLY A 234 12.82 -8.01 16.01
N THR A 235 11.91 -8.97 16.02
CA THR A 235 12.23 -10.39 15.80
C THR A 235 11.45 -10.88 14.59
N LYS A 236 11.81 -12.05 14.05
CA LYS A 236 11.09 -12.69 12.95
C LYS A 236 10.57 -14.04 13.39
N VAL A 237 9.33 -14.36 13.00
CA VAL A 237 8.79 -15.72 13.17
C VAL A 237 9.49 -16.66 12.19
N LYS A 238 10.20 -17.66 12.73
CA LYS A 238 10.92 -18.69 11.97
C LYS A 238 9.98 -19.75 11.41
N SER A 239 9.01 -20.18 12.22
CA SER A 239 8.03 -21.18 11.82
C SER A 239 6.84 -21.26 12.78
N ALA A 240 5.75 -21.87 12.31
CA ALA A 240 4.61 -22.18 13.14
C ALA A 240 4.00 -23.54 12.75
N LYS A 241 3.56 -24.31 13.74
CA LYS A 241 2.94 -25.63 13.52
C LYS A 241 1.90 -25.98 14.56
N SER A 242 0.84 -26.67 14.14
CA SER A 242 -0.13 -27.26 15.05
C SER A 242 0.34 -28.67 15.44
N LYS A 243 1.12 -28.79 16.52
CA LYS A 243 1.69 -30.08 16.98
C LYS A 243 0.64 -31.01 17.61
N LYS A 244 -0.41 -30.45 18.19
CA LYS A 244 -1.50 -31.16 18.90
C LYS A 244 -2.84 -30.55 18.53
N LYS A 245 -3.93 -31.30 18.75
CA LYS A 245 -5.29 -30.82 18.58
C LYS A 245 -5.49 -29.48 19.30
N ARG A 246 -6.15 -28.52 18.65
CA ARG A 246 -6.52 -27.21 19.24
C ARG A 246 -5.31 -26.39 19.71
N THR A 247 -4.17 -26.50 19.03
CA THR A 247 -2.96 -25.74 19.37
C THR A 247 -2.23 -25.20 18.15
N ASN A 248 -1.59 -24.04 18.31
CA ASN A 248 -0.56 -23.52 17.42
C ASN A 248 0.70 -23.28 18.23
N THR A 249 1.84 -23.80 17.76
CA THR A 249 3.15 -23.50 18.34
C THR A 249 3.89 -22.58 17.40
N ILE A 250 4.20 -21.38 17.86
CA ILE A 250 4.95 -20.36 17.11
C ILE A 250 6.39 -20.38 17.60
N ILE A 251 7.34 -20.27 16.67
CA ILE A 251 8.78 -20.28 16.93
C ILE A 251 9.37 -19.07 16.21
N TRP A 252 10.16 -18.27 16.91
CA TRP A 252 10.79 -17.05 16.39
C TRP A 252 12.30 -17.06 16.58
N GLU A 253 12.97 -16.15 15.89
CA GLU A 253 14.42 -15.97 15.94
C GLU A 253 14.85 -15.24 17.20
N LYS A 254 16.04 -15.56 17.70
CA LYS A 254 16.60 -14.87 18.85
C LYS A 254 17.01 -13.45 18.44
N ASN A 255 16.48 -12.46 19.13
CA ASN A 255 17.02 -11.12 19.11
C ASN A 255 18.10 -11.01 20.21
N GLY A 256 19.32 -10.60 19.81
CA GLY A 256 20.47 -10.54 20.70
C GLY A 256 20.39 -9.46 21.78
N GLU A 257 19.69 -8.37 21.49
CA GLU A 257 19.56 -7.19 22.36
C GLU A 257 18.35 -7.27 23.30
N ALA A 258 17.39 -8.13 23.00
CA ALA A 258 16.15 -8.26 23.75
C ALA A 258 16.40 -8.82 25.16
N ASP A 259 15.62 -8.37 26.13
CA ASP A 259 15.51 -9.02 27.43
C ASP A 259 14.38 -10.05 27.44
N GLY A 260 13.44 -9.92 26.50
CA GLY A 260 12.28 -10.78 26.43
C GLY A 260 11.41 -10.56 25.21
N TYR A 261 10.27 -11.25 25.20
CA TYR A 261 9.29 -11.17 24.13
C TYR A 261 7.87 -11.02 24.68
N ILE A 262 7.04 -10.27 23.97
CA ILE A 262 5.60 -10.20 24.19
C ILE A 262 4.91 -10.84 22.99
N ILE A 263 4.01 -11.77 23.27
CA ILE A 263 3.26 -12.51 22.26
C ILE A 263 1.82 -12.04 22.30
N TYR A 264 1.30 -11.65 21.14
CA TYR A 264 -0.08 -11.25 20.94
C TYR A 264 -0.77 -12.12 19.90
N TYR A 265 -2.10 -12.12 19.91
CA TYR A 265 -2.89 -12.69 18.82
C TYR A 265 -4.20 -11.95 18.57
N SER A 266 -4.72 -12.13 17.36
CA SER A 266 -6.06 -11.74 16.94
C SER A 266 -6.68 -12.85 16.07
N LYS A 267 -8.00 -12.80 15.88
CA LYS A 267 -8.72 -13.63 14.88
C LYS A 267 -8.93 -12.89 13.55
N LYS A 268 -8.50 -11.62 13.46
CA LYS A 268 -8.54 -10.78 12.27
C LYS A 268 -7.18 -10.10 12.07
N ILE A 269 -6.76 -9.89 10.84
CA ILE A 269 -5.45 -9.31 10.49
C ILE A 269 -5.28 -7.88 11.02
N ASP A 270 -6.37 -7.11 10.97
CA ASP A 270 -6.53 -5.71 11.34
C ASP A 270 -7.27 -5.52 12.68
N GLY A 271 -7.67 -6.63 13.33
CA GLY A 271 -8.43 -6.57 14.56
C GLY A 271 -7.60 -6.22 15.80
N SER A 272 -8.28 -5.99 16.92
CA SER A 272 -7.64 -5.78 18.21
C SER A 272 -6.86 -7.02 18.67
N TYR A 273 -5.55 -6.85 18.91
CA TYR A 273 -4.67 -7.91 19.36
C TYR A 273 -4.70 -8.06 20.90
N LYS A 274 -4.85 -9.29 21.37
CA LYS A 274 -4.81 -9.66 22.79
C LYS A 274 -3.44 -10.21 23.17
N LYS A 275 -2.92 -9.77 24.32
CA LYS A 275 -1.67 -10.30 24.88
C LYS A 275 -1.87 -11.74 25.38
N LEU A 276 -1.03 -12.65 24.92
CA LEU A 276 -1.01 -14.06 25.35
C LEU A 276 -0.01 -14.30 26.47
N LYS A 277 1.20 -13.75 26.32
CA LYS A 277 2.29 -14.00 27.26
C LYS A 277 3.40 -12.96 27.13
N THR A 278 4.07 -12.69 28.23
CA THR A 278 5.37 -12.03 28.27
C THR A 278 6.40 -13.03 28.79
N TYR A 279 7.53 -13.13 28.10
CA TYR A 279 8.69 -13.89 28.55
C TYR A 279 9.82 -12.93 28.91
N ASN A 280 10.35 -13.05 30.13
CA ASN A 280 11.49 -12.27 30.62
C ASN A 280 12.82 -12.96 30.33
N SER A 281 12.94 -13.59 29.15
CA SER A 281 14.17 -14.25 28.74
C SER A 281 14.28 -14.28 27.22
N ARG A 282 15.42 -13.81 26.71
CA ARG A 282 15.77 -13.85 25.28
C ARG A 282 15.92 -15.25 24.69
N ASN A 283 16.07 -16.27 25.55
CA ASN A 283 16.23 -17.66 25.13
C ASN A 283 14.88 -18.42 25.05
N LYS A 284 13.76 -17.81 25.45
CA LYS A 284 12.41 -18.38 25.23
C LYS A 284 11.92 -17.99 23.84
N LEU A 285 12.12 -18.90 22.87
CA LEU A 285 11.87 -18.68 21.44
C LEU A 285 10.65 -19.43 20.89
N THR A 286 9.78 -19.92 21.76
CA THR A 286 8.63 -20.72 21.37
C THR A 286 7.45 -20.49 22.31
N TYR A 287 6.25 -20.47 21.75
CA TYR A 287 4.99 -20.39 22.52
C TYR A 287 3.94 -21.30 21.90
N THR A 288 3.24 -22.07 22.73
CA THR A 288 2.10 -22.91 22.31
C THR A 288 0.78 -22.29 22.77
N HIS A 289 0.05 -21.70 21.85
CA HIS A 289 -1.32 -21.23 22.04
C HIS A 289 -2.27 -22.43 22.04
N LYS A 290 -3.13 -22.55 23.06
CA LYS A 290 -4.06 -23.67 23.28
C LYS A 290 -5.51 -23.23 23.11
N LYS A 291 -6.44 -24.21 23.17
CA LYS A 291 -7.90 -24.03 23.10
C LYS A 291 -8.41 -23.46 21.78
N LEU A 292 -7.65 -23.62 20.71
CA LEU A 292 -8.02 -23.13 19.36
C LEU A 292 -9.13 -23.97 18.72
N THR A 293 -9.71 -23.39 17.67
CA THR A 293 -10.69 -24.03 16.78
C THR A 293 -9.99 -24.46 15.49
N ASN A 294 -10.15 -25.72 15.08
CA ASN A 294 -9.52 -26.24 13.87
C ASN A 294 -10.07 -25.53 12.61
N GLY A 295 -9.23 -25.29 11.61
CA GLY A 295 -9.57 -24.59 10.36
C GLY A 295 -9.72 -23.06 10.50
N VAL A 296 -9.53 -22.49 11.70
CA VAL A 296 -9.60 -21.04 11.92
C VAL A 296 -8.21 -20.42 11.86
N ALA A 297 -8.08 -19.29 11.16
CA ALA A 297 -6.89 -18.45 11.12
C ALA A 297 -6.70 -17.69 12.44
N TYR A 298 -5.45 -17.63 12.90
CA TYR A 298 -5.05 -16.80 14.02
C TYR A 298 -3.84 -15.98 13.59
N TYR A 299 -3.91 -14.68 13.82
CA TYR A 299 -2.85 -13.73 13.49
C TYR A 299 -2.05 -13.46 14.74
N TYR A 300 -0.76 -13.73 14.72
CA TYR A 300 0.16 -13.53 15.83
C TYR A 300 1.01 -12.30 15.58
N LYS A 301 1.38 -11.61 16.66
CA LYS A 301 2.43 -10.58 16.65
C LYS A 301 3.41 -10.89 17.76
N ILE A 302 4.68 -11.06 17.43
CA ILE A 302 5.76 -11.30 18.40
C ILE A 302 6.58 -10.03 18.45
N GLN A 303 6.73 -9.47 19.64
CA GLN A 303 7.43 -8.21 19.85
C GLN A 303 8.59 -8.42 20.81
N ALA A 304 9.80 -8.20 20.33
CA ALA A 304 10.98 -8.16 21.19
C ALA A 304 10.92 -6.89 22.06
N TYR A 305 11.41 -6.98 23.30
CA TYR A 305 11.58 -5.78 24.14
C TYR A 305 12.89 -5.81 24.91
N LYS A 306 13.37 -4.61 25.27
CA LYS A 306 14.49 -4.39 26.19
C LYS A 306 14.08 -3.42 27.28
N ASN A 307 14.46 -3.69 28.52
CA ASN A 307 14.23 -2.76 29.61
C ASN A 307 15.29 -1.65 29.54
N TYR A 308 14.85 -0.40 29.59
CA TYR A 308 15.70 0.78 29.50
C TYR A 308 15.12 1.88 30.38
N LYS A 309 15.89 2.33 31.38
CA LYS A 309 15.49 3.40 32.32
C LYS A 309 14.06 3.23 32.87
N GLY A 310 13.72 2.03 33.33
CA GLY A 310 12.40 1.71 33.89
C GLY A 310 11.26 1.51 32.89
N LYS A 311 11.49 1.69 31.57
CA LYS A 311 10.51 1.48 30.50
C LYS A 311 10.95 0.36 29.56
N LYS A 312 10.04 -0.11 28.69
CA LYS A 312 10.35 -1.10 27.64
C LYS A 312 10.52 -0.40 26.30
N LEU A 313 11.72 -0.51 25.72
CA LEU A 313 11.92 -0.24 24.30
C LEU A 313 11.38 -1.44 23.52
N LEU A 314 10.41 -1.19 22.66
CA LEU A 314 9.71 -2.23 21.90
C LEU A 314 10.25 -2.27 20.49
N GLY A 315 10.75 -3.43 20.06
CA GLY A 315 11.10 -3.63 18.67
C GLY A 315 9.87 -3.73 17.77
N GLU A 316 10.12 -3.73 16.47
CA GLU A 316 9.06 -3.92 15.48
C GLU A 316 8.33 -5.26 15.68
N MET A 317 7.01 -5.25 15.50
CA MET A 317 6.20 -6.44 15.65
C MET A 317 6.41 -7.39 14.46
N SER A 318 6.47 -8.68 14.73
CA SER A 318 6.52 -9.74 13.71
C SER A 318 5.11 -10.29 13.45
N PRO A 319 4.35 -9.76 12.46
CA PRO A 319 3.05 -10.32 12.11
C PRO A 319 3.22 -11.71 11.47
N PHE A 320 2.36 -12.65 11.86
CA PHE A 320 2.37 -13.99 11.28
C PHE A 320 0.98 -14.63 11.32
N GLU A 321 0.46 -15.06 10.18
CA GLU A 321 -0.79 -15.81 10.09
C GLU A 321 -0.56 -17.31 10.29
N LYS A 322 -1.38 -17.95 11.14
CA LYS A 322 -1.39 -19.40 11.28
C LYS A 322 -2.78 -19.96 11.54
N TYR A 323 -3.25 -20.80 10.63
CA TYR A 323 -4.42 -21.66 10.83
C TYR A 323 -4.17 -22.70 11.93
N CYS A 324 -5.18 -23.03 12.74
CA CYS A 324 -5.11 -24.24 13.58
C CYS A 324 -5.45 -25.45 12.72
N ASP A 325 -4.45 -26.19 12.27
CA ASP A 325 -4.55 -27.19 11.20
C ASP A 325 -3.98 -28.55 11.61
N TYR A 326 -4.08 -28.90 12.90
CA TYR A 326 -3.71 -30.24 13.37
C TYR A 326 -4.52 -31.31 12.64
N PHE A 327 -5.81 -31.05 12.45
CA PHE A 327 -6.64 -31.81 11.54
C PHE A 327 -6.81 -31.03 10.23
N THR A 328 -7.01 -31.80 9.16
CA THR A 328 -7.49 -31.30 7.88
C THR A 328 -8.86 -30.64 8.03
N TYR A 329 -9.24 -29.77 7.09
CA TYR A 329 -10.50 -29.03 7.16
C TYR A 329 -11.07 -28.70 5.77
N LYS A 330 -12.38 -28.42 5.70
CA LYS A 330 -13.15 -28.23 4.46
C LYS A 330 -12.48 -27.30 3.44
N ASN A 331 -12.03 -26.13 3.88
CA ASN A 331 -11.49 -25.09 3.00
C ASN A 331 -9.96 -25.00 3.08
N GLU A 332 -9.27 -26.12 3.33
CA GLU A 332 -7.80 -26.13 3.34
C GLU A 332 -7.26 -25.85 1.93
N SER A 333 -6.44 -24.80 1.81
CA SER A 333 -5.90 -24.39 0.51
C SER A 333 -5.07 -25.50 -0.13
N TYR A 334 -5.09 -25.58 -1.47
CA TYR A 334 -4.34 -26.58 -2.21
C TYR A 334 -2.86 -26.64 -1.80
N GLU A 335 -2.21 -25.47 -1.65
CA GLU A 335 -0.82 -25.39 -1.18
C GLU A 335 -0.64 -26.00 0.23
N SER A 336 -1.59 -25.78 1.14
CA SER A 336 -1.56 -26.37 2.49
C SER A 336 -1.76 -27.89 2.45
N ARG A 337 -2.67 -28.38 1.61
CA ARG A 337 -2.86 -29.81 1.35
C ARG A 337 -1.56 -30.43 0.82
N CYS A 338 -0.92 -29.82 -0.18
CA CYS A 338 0.37 -30.29 -0.69
C CYS A 338 1.47 -30.27 0.38
N LYS A 339 1.58 -29.21 1.19
CA LYS A 339 2.58 -29.12 2.27
C LYS A 339 2.40 -30.23 3.28
N ARG A 340 1.15 -30.53 3.65
CA ARG A 340 0.82 -31.61 4.59
C ARG A 340 1.24 -32.99 4.08
N ILE A 341 0.99 -33.27 2.81
CA ILE A 341 1.23 -34.62 2.24
C ILE A 341 2.68 -34.81 1.79
N PHE A 342 3.25 -33.79 1.16
CA PHE A 342 4.54 -33.90 0.45
C PHE A 342 5.66 -33.09 1.08
N GLY A 343 5.37 -32.22 2.06
CA GLY A 343 6.33 -31.24 2.56
C GLY A 343 6.67 -30.14 1.55
N LYS A 344 5.87 -29.99 0.49
CA LYS A 344 6.10 -29.06 -0.63
C LYS A 344 4.83 -28.30 -1.00
N LYS A 345 4.97 -27.21 -1.73
CA LYS A 345 3.85 -26.37 -2.19
C LYS A 345 3.05 -26.96 -3.37
N TYR A 346 3.53 -28.05 -3.96
CA TYR A 346 2.96 -28.66 -5.17
C TYR A 346 2.73 -30.16 -5.00
N TYR A 347 1.83 -30.71 -5.81
CA TYR A 347 1.49 -32.14 -5.83
C TYR A 347 2.62 -32.98 -6.43
N LYS A 348 2.86 -34.16 -5.86
CA LYS A 348 3.89 -35.08 -6.33
C LYS A 348 3.37 -36.51 -6.40
N LYS A 349 3.61 -37.15 -7.54
CA LYS A 349 3.35 -38.59 -7.73
C LYS A 349 4.49 -39.42 -7.13
N TYR A 350 4.18 -40.58 -6.56
CA TYR A 350 5.20 -41.53 -6.13
C TYR A 350 5.69 -42.34 -7.33
N LYS A 351 7.01 -42.47 -7.46
CA LYS A 351 7.67 -43.18 -8.56
C LYS A 351 7.35 -44.66 -8.57
N ASN A 352 7.23 -45.27 -7.39
CA ASN A 352 6.99 -46.70 -7.21
C ASN A 352 6.37 -47.01 -5.83
N ALA A 353 5.89 -48.24 -5.65
CA ALA A 353 5.24 -48.71 -4.42
C ALA A 353 6.16 -48.57 -3.18
N LYS A 354 7.47 -48.81 -3.34
CA LYS A 354 8.47 -48.67 -2.26
C LYS A 354 8.57 -47.23 -1.76
N GLN A 355 8.40 -46.25 -2.64
CA GLN A 355 8.31 -44.85 -2.22
C GLN A 355 6.99 -44.57 -1.51
N ALA A 356 5.87 -45.01 -2.08
CA ALA A 356 4.53 -44.76 -1.53
C ALA A 356 4.36 -45.33 -0.11
N SER A 357 4.85 -46.56 0.13
CA SER A 357 4.75 -47.25 1.42
C SER A 357 5.41 -46.47 2.58
N LYS A 358 6.42 -45.65 2.30
CA LYS A 358 7.08 -44.79 3.32
C LYS A 358 6.17 -43.70 3.87
N HIS A 359 5.11 -43.33 3.14
CA HIS A 359 4.23 -42.21 3.45
C HIS A 359 2.86 -42.61 4.00
N VAL A 360 2.57 -43.91 4.08
CA VAL A 360 1.29 -44.40 4.62
C VAL A 360 1.46 -45.07 5.99
N THR A 361 0.35 -45.21 6.71
CA THR A 361 0.26 -45.86 8.01
C THR A 361 -1.14 -46.42 8.21
N THR A 362 -1.27 -47.46 9.02
CA THR A 362 -2.57 -48.09 9.32
C THR A 362 -3.22 -47.43 10.53
N VAL A 363 -4.50 -47.10 10.41
CA VAL A 363 -5.32 -46.57 11.49
C VAL A 363 -6.54 -47.46 11.71
N ALA A 364 -6.83 -47.77 12.97
CA ALA A 364 -8.05 -48.47 13.34
C ALA A 364 -9.21 -47.47 13.48
N VAL A 365 -10.34 -47.76 12.84
CA VAL A 365 -11.58 -46.96 12.95
C VAL A 365 -12.74 -47.85 13.35
N LYS A 366 -13.68 -47.29 14.14
CA LYS A 366 -14.95 -47.93 14.46
C LYS A 366 -16.04 -47.30 13.61
N VAL A 367 -16.94 -48.12 13.11
CA VAL A 367 -18.13 -47.69 12.35
C VAL A 367 -19.33 -48.51 12.79
N TRP A 368 -20.53 -48.03 12.45
CA TRP A 368 -21.73 -48.85 12.55
C TRP A 368 -21.86 -49.70 11.31
N ASP A 369 -22.33 -50.94 11.45
CA ASP A 369 -22.82 -51.78 10.38
C ASP A 369 -24.18 -52.38 10.82
N LYS A 370 -24.88 -53.07 9.94
CA LYS A 370 -26.23 -53.59 10.17
C LYS A 370 -26.39 -54.99 9.60
N GLN A 371 -26.65 -55.97 10.47
CA GLN A 371 -27.04 -57.33 10.08
C GLN A 371 -28.53 -57.53 10.42
N GLY A 372 -29.33 -57.90 9.42
CA GLY A 372 -30.80 -57.88 9.56
C GLY A 372 -31.31 -56.50 10.01
N GLY A 373 -32.12 -56.46 11.06
CA GLY A 373 -32.64 -55.23 11.66
C GLY A 373 -31.69 -54.53 12.65
N ARG A 374 -30.67 -55.22 13.17
CA ARG A 374 -29.84 -54.75 14.30
C ARG A 374 -28.54 -54.08 13.82
N LYS A 375 -28.18 -52.96 14.44
CA LYS A 375 -26.90 -52.28 14.21
C LYS A 375 -25.84 -52.81 15.18
N PHE A 376 -24.61 -53.00 14.71
CA PHE A 376 -23.48 -53.43 15.52
C PHE A 376 -22.24 -52.61 15.18
N THR A 377 -21.23 -52.69 16.05
CA THR A 377 -19.93 -52.02 15.82
C THR A 377 -19.03 -52.89 14.97
N ARG A 378 -18.57 -52.35 13.85
CA ARG A 378 -17.50 -52.96 13.04
C ARG A 378 -16.21 -52.15 13.20
N LYS A 379 -15.06 -52.83 13.10
CA LYS A 379 -13.74 -52.21 13.15
C LYS A 379 -13.03 -52.43 11.81
N PHE A 380 -12.52 -51.36 11.22
CA PHE A 380 -11.68 -51.40 10.02
C PHE A 380 -10.26 -50.96 10.34
N TYR A 381 -9.28 -51.52 9.61
CA TYR A 381 -7.88 -51.12 9.64
C TYR A 381 -7.53 -50.49 8.30
N LEU A 382 -7.51 -49.16 8.25
CA LEU A 382 -7.34 -48.41 7.01
C LEU A 382 -5.89 -47.98 6.86
N THR A 383 -5.28 -48.30 5.74
CA THR A 383 -3.97 -47.74 5.37
C THR A 383 -4.18 -46.38 4.70
N VAL A 384 -3.71 -45.32 5.35
CA VAL A 384 -3.91 -43.91 4.97
C VAL A 384 -2.59 -43.15 4.95
N ASN A 385 -2.54 -41.98 4.31
CA ASN A 385 -1.35 -41.13 4.39
C ASN A 385 -1.06 -40.69 5.84
N LYS A 386 0.22 -40.73 6.24
CA LYS A 386 0.68 -40.29 7.57
C LYS A 386 0.25 -38.85 7.89
N GLY A 387 0.19 -37.97 6.87
CA GLY A 387 -0.19 -36.56 7.03
C GLY A 387 -1.65 -36.34 7.42
N ILE A 388 -2.55 -37.28 7.13
CA ILE A 388 -3.99 -37.20 7.44
C ILE A 388 -4.43 -38.21 8.51
N ALA A 389 -3.57 -39.13 8.93
CA ALA A 389 -3.92 -40.17 9.91
C ALA A 389 -4.59 -39.62 11.20
N PRO A 390 -4.17 -38.48 11.79
CA PRO A 390 -4.90 -37.86 12.89
C PRO A 390 -6.32 -37.43 12.51
N SER A 391 -6.50 -36.83 11.34
CA SER A 391 -7.82 -36.44 10.82
C SER A 391 -8.73 -37.64 10.65
N VAL A 392 -8.24 -38.71 10.01
CA VAL A 392 -9.04 -39.92 9.76
C VAL A 392 -9.54 -40.53 11.06
N LYS A 393 -8.67 -40.63 12.08
CA LYS A 393 -9.06 -41.14 13.40
C LYS A 393 -10.16 -40.30 14.05
N GLU A 394 -10.04 -38.97 14.05
CA GLU A 394 -11.04 -38.09 14.67
C GLU A 394 -12.33 -38.02 13.85
N MET A 395 -12.22 -37.99 12.51
CA MET A 395 -13.32 -38.00 11.55
C MET A 395 -14.21 -39.23 11.73
N PHE A 396 -13.64 -40.44 11.72
CA PHE A 396 -14.43 -41.66 11.92
C PHE A 396 -14.95 -41.82 13.34
N LYS A 397 -14.25 -41.28 14.34
CA LYS A 397 -14.78 -41.18 15.71
C LYS A 397 -16.01 -40.27 15.77
N GLU A 398 -16.04 -39.17 15.03
CA GLU A 398 -17.22 -38.29 14.91
C GLU A 398 -18.36 -38.98 14.14
N ILE A 399 -18.05 -39.67 13.04
CA ILE A 399 -19.03 -40.47 12.28
C ILE A 399 -19.67 -41.53 13.18
N TYR A 400 -18.87 -42.30 13.91
CA TYR A 400 -19.34 -43.36 14.81
C TYR A 400 -20.21 -42.83 15.95
N LYS A 401 -19.88 -41.65 16.51
CA LYS A 401 -20.67 -41.01 17.57
C LYS A 401 -21.91 -40.28 17.07
N SER A 402 -22.06 -40.09 15.76
CA SER A 402 -23.22 -39.39 15.20
C SER A 402 -24.53 -40.14 15.48
N LYS A 403 -25.62 -39.40 15.65
CA LYS A 403 -26.97 -39.98 15.85
C LYS A 403 -27.46 -40.77 14.63
N GLU A 404 -26.98 -40.42 13.43
CA GLU A 404 -27.31 -41.09 12.17
C GLU A 404 -26.92 -42.58 12.19
N ARG A 405 -25.76 -42.90 12.80
CA ARG A 405 -25.22 -44.26 12.86
C ARG A 405 -25.28 -44.95 11.50
N PHE A 406 -24.80 -44.27 10.45
CA PHE A 406 -24.86 -44.76 9.08
C PHE A 406 -24.11 -46.10 8.95
N PRO A 407 -24.68 -47.13 8.31
CA PRO A 407 -24.04 -48.45 8.23
C PRO A 407 -22.97 -48.49 7.13
N ILE A 408 -21.78 -48.96 7.50
CA ILE A 408 -20.60 -49.13 6.64
C ILE A 408 -20.14 -50.58 6.78
N HIS A 409 -20.33 -51.37 5.73
CA HIS A 409 -19.99 -52.79 5.68
C HIS A 409 -18.68 -53.06 4.94
N GLU A 410 -18.22 -52.10 4.16
CA GLU A 410 -16.99 -52.20 3.38
C GLU A 410 -16.25 -50.85 3.32
N MET A 411 -14.91 -50.89 3.31
CA MET A 411 -14.06 -49.72 3.15
C MET A 411 -12.78 -50.04 2.36
N GLY A 412 -12.60 -49.36 1.22
CA GLY A 412 -11.34 -49.27 0.49
C GLY A 412 -10.59 -47.97 0.83
N CYS A 413 -9.25 -48.02 0.86
CA CYS A 413 -8.42 -46.83 1.04
C CYS A 413 -7.12 -46.92 0.21
N TYR A 414 -5.93 -46.93 0.82
CA TYR A 414 -4.68 -47.05 0.08
C TYR A 414 -4.68 -48.31 -0.78
N ASN A 415 -4.47 -48.10 -2.09
CA ASN A 415 -4.30 -49.15 -3.07
C ASN A 415 -3.33 -48.65 -4.14
N TRP A 416 -2.23 -49.38 -4.35
CA TRP A 416 -1.22 -49.00 -5.32
C TRP A 416 -1.68 -49.33 -6.75
N ARG A 417 -1.86 -48.29 -7.57
CA ARG A 417 -2.38 -48.38 -8.95
C ARG A 417 -1.32 -48.06 -10.01
N GLY A 418 -0.05 -48.37 -9.74
CA GLY A 418 1.05 -48.23 -10.69
C GLY A 418 1.94 -46.99 -10.50
N ASN A 419 3.09 -47.04 -11.16
CA ASN A 419 4.14 -46.02 -11.08
C ASN A 419 3.64 -44.67 -11.57
N SER A 420 3.91 -43.61 -10.81
CA SER A 420 3.51 -42.24 -11.16
C SER A 420 2.00 -42.09 -11.44
N SER A 421 1.17 -42.93 -10.82
CA SER A 421 -0.29 -42.82 -10.88
C SER A 421 -0.77 -41.50 -10.26
N THR A 422 -1.83 -40.91 -10.84
CA THR A 422 -2.51 -39.73 -10.30
C THR A 422 -3.53 -40.07 -9.23
N SER A 423 -3.89 -41.35 -9.09
CA SER A 423 -4.92 -41.81 -8.15
C SER A 423 -4.57 -41.46 -6.70
N GLU A 424 -5.50 -40.81 -6.00
CA GLU A 424 -5.36 -40.51 -4.58
C GLU A 424 -5.33 -41.77 -3.69
N HIS A 425 -5.81 -42.92 -4.19
CA HIS A 425 -5.61 -44.21 -3.51
C HIS A 425 -4.12 -44.58 -3.41
N CYS A 426 -3.30 -44.22 -4.41
CA CYS A 426 -1.85 -44.46 -4.35
C CYS A 426 -1.15 -43.62 -3.27
N LEU A 427 -1.84 -42.59 -2.76
CA LEU A 427 -1.35 -41.71 -1.70
C LEU A 427 -1.96 -42.06 -0.34
N GLY A 428 -2.98 -42.92 -0.29
CA GLY A 428 -3.78 -43.19 0.90
C GLY A 428 -4.65 -42.00 1.32
N LEU A 429 -5.17 -41.27 0.33
CA LEU A 429 -5.91 -40.02 0.49
C LEU A 429 -7.37 -40.11 0.02
N ALA A 430 -7.80 -41.28 -0.44
CA ALA A 430 -9.16 -41.53 -0.86
C ALA A 430 -9.79 -42.71 -0.09
N PHE A 431 -11.11 -42.68 0.01
CA PHE A 431 -11.94 -43.75 0.58
C PHE A 431 -13.01 -44.16 -0.40
N ASP A 432 -13.15 -45.45 -0.63
CA ASP A 432 -14.34 -46.04 -1.26
C ASP A 432 -15.15 -46.71 -0.14
N ILE A 433 -16.37 -46.26 0.12
CA ILE A 433 -17.18 -46.74 1.25
C ILE A 433 -18.37 -47.54 0.72
N ASN A 434 -18.54 -48.80 1.10
CA ASN A 434 -19.62 -49.66 0.57
C ASN A 434 -19.57 -49.71 -0.98
N SER A 435 -18.49 -50.27 -1.54
CA SER A 435 -18.11 -50.08 -2.95
C SER A 435 -19.11 -50.71 -3.93
N ASN A 436 -19.84 -51.74 -3.52
CA ASN A 436 -20.92 -52.31 -4.32
C ASN A 436 -22.06 -51.31 -4.61
N GLU A 437 -22.33 -50.42 -3.64
CA GLU A 437 -23.31 -49.33 -3.75
C GLU A 437 -22.74 -48.08 -4.46
N ASN A 438 -21.55 -48.23 -5.06
CA ASN A 438 -20.84 -47.17 -5.76
C ASN A 438 -21.17 -47.11 -7.23
N TYR A 439 -22.33 -46.57 -7.60
CA TYR A 439 -22.72 -46.43 -9.01
C TYR A 439 -21.90 -45.35 -9.72
N MET A 440 -20.67 -45.72 -10.08
CA MET A 440 -19.73 -44.84 -10.71
C MET A 440 -20.07 -44.72 -12.19
N ILE A 441 -20.43 -43.53 -12.63
CA ILE A 441 -20.86 -43.25 -13.99
C ILE A 441 -20.01 -42.15 -14.62
N ASP A 442 -19.79 -42.22 -15.93
CA ASP A 442 -19.27 -41.12 -16.74
C ASP A 442 -20.20 -40.90 -17.92
N GLY A 443 -20.97 -39.80 -17.87
CA GLY A 443 -22.11 -39.61 -18.75
C GLY A 443 -23.14 -40.73 -18.58
N LYS A 444 -23.32 -41.54 -19.63
CA LYS A 444 -24.25 -42.70 -19.62
C LYS A 444 -23.56 -44.04 -19.33
N LYS A 445 -22.22 -44.08 -19.25
CA LYS A 445 -21.45 -45.32 -19.07
C LYS A 445 -21.27 -45.63 -17.58
N VAL A 446 -21.59 -46.86 -17.19
CA VAL A 446 -21.28 -47.38 -15.84
C VAL A 446 -19.83 -47.88 -15.84
N LEU A 447 -19.04 -47.43 -14.87
CA LEU A 447 -17.63 -47.74 -14.71
C LEU A 447 -17.35 -48.67 -13.52
N ALA A 448 -18.13 -48.57 -12.44
CA ALA A 448 -18.03 -49.44 -11.26
C ALA A 448 -19.35 -49.43 -10.46
N GLY A 449 -19.47 -50.43 -9.58
CA GLY A 449 -20.62 -50.67 -8.70
C GLY A 449 -21.93 -50.94 -9.43
N SER A 450 -22.91 -51.47 -8.69
CA SER A 450 -24.15 -51.97 -9.29
C SER A 450 -25.30 -50.96 -9.25
N PHE A 451 -25.37 -50.12 -8.21
CA PHE A 451 -26.46 -49.16 -8.03
C PHE A 451 -26.16 -48.11 -6.97
N TRP A 452 -26.86 -46.96 -7.02
CA TRP A 452 -26.89 -45.98 -5.95
C TRP A 452 -28.34 -45.61 -5.66
N LYS A 453 -28.87 -46.13 -4.54
CA LYS A 453 -30.30 -46.04 -4.19
C LYS A 453 -30.48 -45.60 -2.73
N PRO A 454 -30.07 -44.39 -2.34
CA PRO A 454 -30.02 -43.94 -0.93
C PRO A 454 -31.37 -43.96 -0.19
N LYS A 455 -32.50 -43.92 -0.91
CA LYS A 455 -33.84 -44.03 -0.32
C LYS A 455 -34.30 -45.48 -0.09
N LYS A 456 -33.68 -46.45 -0.77
CA LYS A 456 -34.11 -47.87 -0.77
C LYS A 456 -33.07 -48.79 -0.12
N ASN A 457 -31.79 -48.54 -0.33
CA ASN A 457 -30.70 -49.33 0.20
C ASN A 457 -30.01 -48.59 1.34
N LYS A 458 -29.92 -49.24 2.50
CA LYS A 458 -29.31 -48.72 3.74
C LYS A 458 -27.83 -48.37 3.62
N TYR A 459 -27.10 -48.95 2.66
CA TYR A 459 -25.66 -48.78 2.45
C TYR A 459 -25.33 -47.72 1.40
N SER A 460 -26.29 -47.32 0.56
CA SER A 460 -26.14 -46.21 -0.39
C SER A 460 -26.11 -44.87 0.36
N ILE A 461 -24.96 -44.20 0.39
CA ILE A 461 -24.78 -42.94 1.11
C ILE A 461 -25.59 -41.83 0.41
N PRO A 462 -26.55 -41.14 1.08
CA PRO A 462 -27.24 -39.99 0.50
C PRO A 462 -26.29 -38.82 0.19
N LEU A 463 -26.66 -37.92 -0.73
CA LEU A 463 -25.84 -36.73 -1.04
C LEU A 463 -25.62 -35.83 0.17
N ASN A 464 -26.68 -35.59 0.95
CA ASN A 464 -26.68 -34.66 2.06
C ASN A 464 -27.02 -35.40 3.37
N CYS A 465 -26.06 -36.17 3.88
CA CYS A 465 -26.20 -36.93 5.13
C CYS A 465 -25.16 -36.51 6.17
N LYS A 466 -25.29 -36.94 7.44
CA LYS A 466 -24.37 -36.50 8.50
C LYS A 466 -22.95 -37.03 8.28
N LEU A 467 -22.81 -38.25 7.76
CA LEU A 467 -21.54 -38.83 7.33
C LEU A 467 -20.83 -37.94 6.29
N VAL A 468 -21.52 -37.51 5.23
CA VAL A 468 -20.93 -36.64 4.19
C VAL A 468 -20.51 -35.29 4.78
N LYS A 469 -21.35 -34.66 5.60
CA LYS A 469 -21.00 -33.38 6.26
C LYS A 469 -19.76 -33.51 7.15
N ILE A 470 -19.55 -34.67 7.78
CA ILE A 470 -18.36 -34.92 8.58
C ILE A 470 -17.14 -35.12 7.68
N LEU A 471 -17.24 -35.88 6.59
CA LEU A 471 -16.15 -36.02 5.61
C LEU A 471 -15.72 -34.65 5.06
N GLU A 472 -16.68 -33.85 4.61
CA GLU A 472 -16.44 -32.48 4.12
C GLU A 472 -15.81 -31.59 5.18
N LYS A 473 -16.27 -31.66 6.44
CA LYS A 473 -15.67 -30.90 7.55
C LYS A 473 -14.17 -31.14 7.67
N TYR A 474 -13.69 -32.35 7.34
CA TYR A 474 -12.28 -32.74 7.35
C TYR A 474 -11.60 -32.59 5.97
N GLY A 475 -12.23 -31.91 5.01
CA GLY A 475 -11.65 -31.62 3.70
C GLY A 475 -11.82 -32.72 2.66
N PHE A 476 -12.59 -33.78 2.93
CA PHE A 476 -12.85 -34.81 1.94
C PHE A 476 -14.02 -34.42 1.05
N GLU A 477 -13.82 -34.51 -0.25
CA GLU A 477 -14.81 -34.19 -1.27
C GLU A 477 -15.28 -35.49 -1.92
N ARG A 478 -16.57 -35.55 -2.25
CA ARG A 478 -17.16 -36.68 -2.95
C ARG A 478 -16.76 -36.64 -4.42
N GLY A 479 -16.57 -37.79 -5.07
CA GLY A 479 -16.14 -37.89 -6.46
C GLY A 479 -17.17 -37.41 -7.50
N LEU A 480 -17.49 -36.11 -7.49
CA LEU A 480 -18.47 -35.50 -8.40
C LEU A 480 -17.74 -34.59 -9.41
N TRP A 481 -17.07 -35.21 -10.39
CA TRP A 481 -16.16 -34.54 -11.34
C TRP A 481 -16.80 -34.32 -12.72
N GLY A 482 -17.29 -33.11 -13.03
CA GLY A 482 -17.80 -32.82 -14.38
C GLY A 482 -19.01 -33.68 -14.76
N SER A 483 -18.88 -34.57 -15.75
CA SER A 483 -19.87 -35.61 -16.09
C SER A 483 -19.75 -36.89 -15.27
N ARG A 484 -18.60 -37.10 -14.63
CA ARG A 484 -18.28 -38.30 -13.86
C ARG A 484 -18.80 -38.19 -12.43
N ARG A 485 -19.48 -39.23 -11.96
CA ARG A 485 -20.03 -39.31 -10.61
C ARG A 485 -19.61 -40.63 -10.03
N ASP A 486 -18.85 -40.57 -8.95
CA ASP A 486 -18.45 -41.69 -8.12
C ASP A 486 -19.07 -41.45 -6.73
N TYR A 487 -20.24 -42.06 -6.51
CA TYR A 487 -21.07 -41.72 -5.37
C TYR A 487 -20.51 -42.23 -4.06
N MET A 488 -19.57 -43.16 -4.03
CA MET A 488 -19.09 -43.71 -2.77
C MET A 488 -17.59 -43.47 -2.55
N HIS A 489 -16.97 -42.76 -3.49
CA HIS A 489 -15.63 -42.25 -3.39
C HIS A 489 -15.57 -40.88 -2.72
N PHE A 490 -14.61 -40.73 -1.82
CA PHE A 490 -14.28 -39.47 -1.16
C PHE A 490 -12.77 -39.27 -1.15
N SER A 491 -12.29 -38.13 -1.67
CA SER A 491 -10.86 -37.85 -1.81
C SER A 491 -10.45 -36.53 -1.18
N TYR A 492 -9.17 -36.41 -0.84
CA TYR A 492 -8.63 -35.26 -0.13
C TYR A 492 -8.10 -34.18 -1.06
N PHE A 493 -7.82 -34.42 -2.33
CA PHE A 493 -7.59 -33.36 -3.31
C PHE A 493 -8.81 -33.08 -4.17
N GLY A 494 -9.89 -33.87 -4.00
CA GLY A 494 -11.12 -33.72 -4.78
C GLY A 494 -10.91 -34.13 -6.24
N THR A 495 -9.92 -34.98 -6.52
CA THR A 495 -9.52 -35.41 -7.87
C THR A 495 -9.69 -36.90 -8.13
#